data_AF-A0A7Y7NYC1-F1
#
_entry.id   AF-A0A7Y7NYC1-F1
#
_cell.length_a   1.000
_cell.length_b   1.000
_cell.length_c   1.000
_cell.angle_alpha   90.00
_cell.angle_beta   90.00
_cell.angle_gamma   90.00
#
_symmetry.space_group_name_H-M   'P 1'
#
loop_
_entity.id
_entity.type
_entity.pdbx_description
1 polymer ?
#
loop_
_entity_poly.entity_id
_entity_poly.type
_entity_poly.pdbx_seq_one_letter_code
_entity_poly.pdbx_strand_id
1 'polypeptide(L)'
;MKKFLILFILLSTACFAQDDVYKSSIKKTSIAIYSAQKNMLASNSNDVNGKLAKAILFQSNSIKYYKEKDNALSSCYTLRAREMAIEIIQLLTQNKKDDPYFQITLEEKGLNLNCLGGDQLYLKGKSSFPDYSGFDKDFLDPLSIKKYIDVD
;
A
#
# COMPACT_ATOMS: atom_id res chain seq x y z
N MET A 1 19.36 -25.51 30.91
CA MET A 1 19.43 -24.37 29.97
C MET A 1 19.21 -24.75 28.50
N LYS A 2 18.51 -25.86 28.17
CA LYS A 2 18.22 -26.23 26.76
C LYS A 2 16.86 -25.74 26.25
N LYS A 3 15.90 -25.45 27.14
CA LYS A 3 14.56 -24.97 26.77
C LYS A 3 14.51 -23.48 26.37
N PHE A 4 15.48 -22.67 26.82
CA PHE A 4 15.57 -21.25 26.46
C PHE A 4 16.12 -21.00 25.05
N LEU A 5 17.01 -21.87 24.56
CA LEU A 5 17.63 -21.73 23.22
C LEU A 5 16.63 -21.99 22.09
N ILE A 6 15.72 -22.95 22.27
CA ILE A 6 14.68 -23.31 21.28
C ILE A 6 13.64 -22.18 21.15
N LEU A 7 13.32 -21.50 22.25
CA LEU A 7 12.41 -20.35 22.23
C LEU A 7 13.01 -19.18 21.42
N PHE A 8 14.31 -18.94 21.54
CA PHE A 8 15.02 -17.87 20.83
C PHE A 8 15.11 -18.12 19.31
N ILE A 9 15.26 -19.38 18.89
CA ILE A 9 15.31 -19.76 17.47
C ILE A 9 13.92 -19.68 16.82
N LEU A 10 12.84 -19.99 17.55
CA LEU A 10 11.47 -19.87 17.04
C LEU A 10 10.99 -18.41 16.95
N LEU A 11 11.48 -17.53 17.83
CA LEU A 11 11.16 -16.10 17.81
C LEU A 11 11.84 -15.38 16.63
N SER A 12 13.05 -15.78 16.24
CA SER A 12 13.76 -15.15 15.13
C SER A 12 13.15 -15.50 13.78
N THR A 13 12.75 -16.75 13.54
CA THR A 13 12.12 -17.16 12.27
C THR A 13 10.75 -16.53 12.04
N ALA A 14 9.96 -16.32 13.09
CA ALA A 14 8.69 -15.60 13.00
C ALA A 14 8.87 -14.12 12.58
N CYS A 15 9.95 -13.48 13.04
CA CYS A 15 10.26 -12.10 12.68
C CYS A 15 10.62 -11.94 11.20
N PHE A 16 11.39 -12.88 10.64
CA PHE A 16 11.73 -12.89 9.21
C PHE A 16 10.51 -13.16 8.33
N ALA A 17 9.66 -14.13 8.69
CA ALA A 17 8.46 -14.44 7.93
C ALA A 17 7.48 -13.25 7.88
N GLN A 18 7.38 -12.47 8.97
CA GLN A 18 6.50 -11.30 9.01
C GLN A 18 7.03 -10.12 8.17
N ASP A 19 8.35 -9.89 8.16
CA ASP A 19 8.99 -8.87 7.32
C ASP A 19 8.78 -9.13 5.82
N ASP A 20 8.85 -10.41 5.42
CA ASP A 20 8.54 -10.85 4.06
C ASP A 20 7.10 -10.53 3.64
N VAL A 21 6.13 -10.67 4.56
CA VAL A 21 4.72 -10.31 4.29
C VAL A 21 4.59 -8.80 4.10
N TYR A 22 5.21 -7.96 4.95
CA TYR A 22 5.16 -6.51 4.78
C TYR A 22 5.75 -6.05 3.44
N LYS A 23 6.95 -6.54 3.07
CA LYS A 23 7.60 -6.21 1.79
C LYS A 23 6.75 -6.67 0.60
N SER A 24 6.18 -7.88 0.69
CA SER A 24 5.28 -8.44 -0.33
C SER A 24 4.01 -7.60 -0.50
N SER A 25 3.37 -7.16 0.59
CA SER A 25 2.16 -6.33 0.54
C SER A 25 2.41 -4.96 -0.07
N ILE A 26 3.53 -4.30 0.28
CA ILE A 26 3.94 -3.02 -0.32
C ILE A 26 4.12 -3.19 -1.84
N LYS A 27 4.77 -4.27 -2.27
CA LYS A 27 4.99 -4.56 -3.70
C LYS A 27 3.68 -4.78 -4.45
N LYS A 28 2.78 -5.63 -3.91
CA LYS A 28 1.46 -5.87 -4.52
C LYS A 28 0.64 -4.58 -4.62
N THR A 29 0.76 -3.70 -3.62
CA THR A 29 0.09 -2.40 -3.61
C THR A 29 0.60 -1.49 -4.73
N SER A 30 1.92 -1.39 -4.92
CA SER A 30 2.50 -0.65 -6.06
C SER A 30 1.97 -1.16 -7.41
N ILE A 31 1.88 -2.47 -7.60
CA ILE A 31 1.35 -3.09 -8.82
C ILE A 31 -0.13 -2.74 -9.03
N ALA A 32 -0.93 -2.77 -7.96
CA ALA A 32 -2.35 -2.40 -8.01
C ALA A 32 -2.53 -0.93 -8.40
N ILE A 33 -1.76 0.00 -7.81
CA ILE A 33 -1.81 1.43 -8.14
C ILE A 33 -1.42 1.67 -9.60
N TYR A 34 -0.33 1.05 -10.06
CA TYR A 34 0.10 1.14 -11.47
C TYR A 34 -0.99 0.62 -12.42
N SER A 35 -1.64 -0.50 -12.06
CA SER A 35 -2.75 -1.05 -12.84
C SER A 35 -3.97 -0.12 -12.87
N ALA A 36 -4.29 0.52 -11.73
CA ALA A 36 -5.35 1.52 -11.65
C ALA A 36 -5.07 2.71 -12.57
N GLN A 37 -3.85 3.26 -12.53
CA GLN A 37 -3.42 4.35 -13.41
C GLN A 37 -3.52 3.97 -14.88
N LYS A 38 -3.04 2.77 -15.27
CA LYS A 38 -3.14 2.29 -16.64
C LYS A 38 -4.61 2.17 -17.11
N ASN A 39 -5.50 1.70 -16.25
CA ASN A 39 -6.93 1.61 -16.59
C ASN A 39 -7.57 3.01 -16.71
N MET A 40 -7.22 3.96 -15.84
CA MET A 40 -7.68 5.35 -15.97
C MET A 40 -7.29 5.95 -17.33
N LEU A 41 -6.04 5.77 -17.74
CA LEU A 41 -5.56 6.20 -19.07
C LEU A 41 -6.31 5.51 -20.21
N ALA A 42 -6.49 4.18 -20.13
CA ALA A 42 -7.18 3.42 -21.17
C ALA A 42 -8.67 3.79 -21.31
N SER A 43 -9.31 4.17 -20.21
CA SER A 43 -10.72 4.58 -20.16
C SER A 43 -10.92 6.08 -20.40
N ASN A 44 -9.87 6.86 -20.70
CA ASN A 44 -9.91 8.33 -20.74
C ASN A 44 -10.53 8.97 -19.48
N SER A 45 -10.41 8.31 -18.33
CA SER A 45 -10.90 8.82 -17.06
C SER A 45 -9.79 9.60 -16.37
N ASN A 46 -10.03 10.87 -16.13
CA ASN A 46 -9.11 11.80 -15.50
C ASN A 46 -9.37 12.02 -14.01
N ASP A 47 -10.49 11.51 -13.48
CA ASP A 47 -10.83 11.59 -12.06
C ASP A 47 -11.71 10.41 -11.63
N VAL A 48 -11.36 9.81 -10.49
CA VAL A 48 -12.17 8.83 -9.77
C VAL A 48 -12.28 9.28 -8.31
N ASN A 49 -12.77 10.49 -8.11
CA ASN A 49 -12.90 11.19 -6.82
C ASN A 49 -11.56 11.31 -6.06
N GLY A 50 -10.46 11.60 -6.75
CA GLY A 50 -9.12 11.72 -6.14
C GLY A 50 -8.57 10.43 -5.54
N LYS A 51 -9.13 9.26 -5.87
CA LYS A 51 -8.69 7.98 -5.31
C LYS A 51 -7.26 7.64 -5.71
N LEU A 52 -6.84 7.98 -6.93
CA LEU A 52 -5.47 7.69 -7.38
C LEU A 52 -4.45 8.50 -6.58
N ALA A 53 -4.66 9.81 -6.42
CA ALA A 53 -3.81 10.67 -5.61
C ALA A 53 -3.76 10.21 -4.14
N LYS A 54 -4.90 9.85 -3.54
CA LYS A 54 -4.94 9.31 -2.16
C LYS A 54 -4.19 7.97 -2.05
N ALA A 55 -4.34 7.07 -3.02
CA ALA A 55 -3.63 5.80 -3.04
C ALA A 55 -2.11 6.00 -3.12
N ILE A 56 -1.64 6.93 -3.96
CA ILE A 56 -0.22 7.28 -4.08
C ILE A 56 0.30 7.86 -2.77
N LEU A 57 -0.41 8.82 -2.16
CA LEU A 57 -0.05 9.40 -0.86
C LEU A 57 0.10 8.33 0.23
N PHE A 58 -0.87 7.41 0.31
CA PHE A 58 -0.82 6.32 1.27
C PHE A 58 0.34 5.36 0.98
N GLN A 59 0.61 5.02 -0.28
CA GLN A 59 1.76 4.20 -0.63
C GLN A 59 3.09 4.85 -0.23
N SER A 60 3.24 6.17 -0.46
CA SER A 60 4.43 6.91 -0.04
C SER A 60 4.62 6.89 1.48
N ASN A 61 3.55 7.05 2.24
CA ASN A 61 3.59 6.93 3.70
C ASN A 61 3.93 5.51 4.15
N SER A 62 3.34 4.49 3.52
CA SER A 62 3.66 3.09 3.82
C SER A 62 5.15 2.81 3.67
N ILE A 63 5.75 3.21 2.54
CA ILE A 63 7.19 3.01 2.30
C ILE A 63 8.04 3.76 3.33
N LYS A 64 7.67 5.00 3.67
CA LYS A 64 8.35 5.77 4.72
C LYS A 64 8.36 5.01 6.04
N TYR A 65 7.19 4.64 6.55
CA TYR A 65 7.07 3.96 7.85
C TYR A 65 7.72 2.57 7.86
N TYR A 66 7.70 1.85 6.74
CA TYR A 66 8.45 0.60 6.60
C TYR A 66 9.96 0.81 6.75
N LYS A 67 10.52 1.85 6.12
CA LYS A 67 11.95 2.21 6.25
C LYS A 67 12.29 2.66 7.67
N GLU A 68 11.37 3.35 8.34
CA GLU A 68 11.47 3.76 9.76
C GLU A 68 11.22 2.62 10.75
N LYS A 69 10.94 1.40 10.27
CA LYS A 69 10.63 0.20 11.06
C LYS A 69 9.33 0.29 11.89
N ASP A 70 8.45 1.24 11.56
CA ASP A 70 7.06 1.27 12.04
C ASP A 70 6.17 0.42 11.11
N ASN A 71 6.33 -0.89 11.21
CA ASN A 71 5.64 -1.85 10.33
C ASN A 71 4.12 -1.86 10.52
N ALA A 72 3.63 -1.54 11.72
CA ALA A 72 2.20 -1.47 12.01
C ALA A 72 1.54 -0.29 11.31
N LEU A 73 2.16 0.89 11.35
CA LEU A 73 1.63 2.04 10.63
C LEU A 73 1.83 1.88 9.12
N SER A 74 2.95 1.28 8.71
CA SER A 74 3.19 0.93 7.31
C SER A 74 2.07 0.07 6.72
N SER A 75 1.68 -1.02 7.39
CA SER A 75 0.62 -1.91 6.89
C SER A 75 -0.73 -1.21 6.78
N CYS A 76 -1.07 -0.34 7.72
CA CYS A 76 -2.31 0.44 7.66
C CYS A 76 -2.38 1.31 6.39
N TYR A 77 -1.27 1.96 6.06
CA TYR A 77 -1.15 2.74 4.83
C TYR A 77 -1.13 1.84 3.59
N THR A 78 -0.43 0.71 3.60
CA THR A 78 -0.39 -0.26 2.49
C THR A 78 -1.80 -0.74 2.14
N LEU A 79 -2.55 -1.17 3.15
CA LEU A 79 -3.90 -1.70 2.96
C LEU A 79 -4.80 -0.64 2.34
N ARG A 80 -4.80 0.57 2.90
CA ARG A 80 -5.69 1.64 2.44
C ARG A 80 -5.36 2.10 1.02
N ALA A 81 -4.07 2.16 0.68
CA ALA A 81 -3.63 2.44 -0.68
C ALA A 81 -4.15 1.38 -1.66
N ARG A 82 -4.05 0.09 -1.29
CA ARG A 82 -4.47 -1.03 -2.14
C ARG A 82 -5.98 -1.09 -2.32
N GLU A 83 -6.76 -0.83 -1.27
CA GLU A 83 -8.23 -0.73 -1.35
C GLU A 83 -8.66 0.33 -2.37
N MET A 84 -8.06 1.52 -2.31
CA MET A 84 -8.37 2.59 -3.26
C MET A 84 -8.01 2.23 -4.70
N ALA A 85 -6.87 1.59 -4.92
CA ALA A 85 -6.47 1.12 -6.25
C ALA A 85 -7.44 0.05 -6.79
N ILE A 86 -7.85 -0.90 -5.95
CA ILE A 86 -8.83 -1.93 -6.30
C ILE A 86 -10.17 -1.31 -6.67
N GLU A 87 -10.65 -0.32 -5.91
CA GLU A 87 -11.90 0.39 -6.23
C GLU A 87 -11.85 1.07 -7.60
N ILE A 88 -10.73 1.73 -7.95
CA ILE A 88 -10.56 2.32 -9.29
C ILE A 88 -10.65 1.25 -10.36
N ILE A 89 -9.95 0.13 -10.18
CA ILE A 89 -9.93 -0.98 -11.14
C ILE A 89 -11.34 -1.56 -11.31
N GLN A 90 -12.07 -1.77 -10.22
CA GLN A 90 -13.44 -2.30 -10.25
C GLN A 90 -14.43 -1.35 -10.91
N LEU A 91 -14.26 -0.03 -10.74
CA LEU A 91 -15.10 0.98 -11.39
C LEU A 91 -14.85 1.06 -12.89
N LEU A 92 -13.60 0.88 -13.33
CA LEU A 92 -13.19 1.05 -14.72
C LEU A 92 -13.16 -0.26 -15.52
N THR A 93 -13.10 -1.41 -14.85
CA THR A 93 -13.04 -2.73 -15.50
C THR A 93 -14.07 -3.69 -14.91
N GLN A 94 -14.94 -4.25 -15.75
CA GLN A 94 -15.99 -5.18 -15.31
C GLN A 94 -15.48 -6.61 -15.03
N ASN A 95 -14.24 -6.97 -15.43
CA ASN A 95 -13.80 -8.38 -15.56
C ASN A 95 -12.47 -8.75 -14.86
N LYS A 96 -12.01 -8.02 -13.83
CA LYS A 96 -10.71 -8.31 -13.18
C LYS A 96 -10.76 -8.64 -11.68
N LYS A 97 -11.82 -9.30 -11.20
CA LYS A 97 -11.95 -9.61 -9.77
C LYS A 97 -10.98 -10.71 -9.27
N ASP A 98 -10.48 -11.55 -10.18
CA ASP A 98 -9.74 -12.77 -9.82
C ASP A 98 -8.21 -12.63 -9.86
N ASP A 99 -7.67 -11.44 -10.15
CA ASP A 99 -6.23 -11.21 -10.15
C ASP A 99 -5.70 -11.17 -8.69
N PRO A 100 -4.70 -11.97 -8.32
CA PRO A 100 -4.11 -12.00 -6.98
C PRO A 100 -3.61 -10.63 -6.50
N TYR A 101 -3.23 -9.71 -7.40
CA TYR A 101 -2.81 -8.36 -7.05
C TYR A 101 -3.98 -7.48 -6.59
N PHE A 102 -5.22 -7.85 -6.93
CA PHE A 102 -6.44 -7.14 -6.54
C PHE A 102 -7.18 -7.84 -5.39
N GLN A 103 -6.55 -8.83 -4.76
CA GLN A 103 -7.05 -9.52 -3.58
C GLN A 103 -6.17 -9.20 -2.37
N ILE A 104 -6.81 -8.84 -1.25
CA ILE A 104 -6.17 -8.65 0.04
C ILE A 104 -6.35 -9.95 0.83
N THR A 105 -5.24 -10.65 1.13
CA THR A 105 -5.29 -11.95 1.81
C THR A 105 -5.67 -11.82 3.29
N LEU A 106 -6.01 -12.94 3.94
CA LEU A 106 -6.28 -12.95 5.38
C LEU A 106 -5.05 -12.57 6.22
N GLU A 107 -3.86 -12.99 5.80
CA GLU A 107 -2.60 -12.61 6.43
C GLU A 107 -2.39 -11.10 6.37
N GLU A 108 -2.63 -10.48 5.21
CA GLU A 108 -2.53 -9.03 5.02
C GLU A 108 -3.57 -8.27 5.87
N LYS A 109 -4.79 -8.82 6.04
CA LYS A 109 -5.79 -8.26 6.96
C LYS A 109 -5.34 -8.38 8.43
N GLY A 110 -4.66 -9.47 8.78
CA GLY A 110 -4.10 -9.70 10.12
C GLY A 110 -3.04 -8.68 10.53
N LEU A 111 -2.30 -8.10 9.57
CA LEU A 111 -1.31 -7.04 9.81
C LEU A 111 -1.92 -5.70 10.24
N ASN A 112 -3.25 -5.57 10.21
CA ASN A 112 -3.97 -4.30 10.34
C ASN A 112 -4.92 -4.26 11.55
N LEU A 113 -4.75 -5.18 12.51
CA LEU A 113 -5.44 -5.12 13.79
C LEU A 113 -5.10 -3.79 14.48
N ASN A 114 -6.09 -2.92 14.63
CA ASN A 114 -6.02 -1.56 15.23
C ASN A 114 -5.55 -0.41 14.31
N CYS A 115 -5.76 -0.50 13.00
CA CYS A 115 -5.52 0.65 12.13
C CYS A 115 -6.45 1.83 12.42
N LEU A 116 -5.88 3.05 12.30
CA LEU A 116 -6.62 4.30 12.29
C LEU A 116 -7.60 4.33 11.09
N GLY A 117 -8.71 5.06 11.24
CA GLY A 117 -9.66 5.25 10.14
C GLY A 117 -9.02 5.97 8.94
N GLY A 118 -9.56 5.77 7.73
CA GLY A 118 -8.98 6.31 6.49
C GLY A 118 -8.73 7.82 6.51
N ASP A 119 -9.64 8.59 7.11
CA ASP A 119 -9.49 10.05 7.22
C ASP A 119 -8.41 10.46 8.23
N GLN A 120 -8.27 9.71 9.32
CA GLN A 120 -7.21 9.92 10.32
C GLN A 120 -5.83 9.61 9.73
N LEU A 121 -5.72 8.51 8.96
CA LEU A 121 -4.50 8.19 8.21
C LEU A 121 -4.19 9.28 7.17
N TYR A 122 -5.19 9.80 6.47
CA TYR A 122 -4.98 10.87 5.49
C TYR A 122 -4.42 12.14 6.15
N LEU A 123 -5.01 12.59 7.26
CA LEU A 123 -4.54 13.76 8.00
C LEU A 123 -3.12 13.57 8.54
N LYS A 124 -2.81 12.38 9.10
CA LYS A 124 -1.47 12.04 9.62
C LYS A 124 -0.42 11.92 8.50
N GLY A 125 -0.81 11.42 7.33
CA GLY A 125 0.09 11.22 6.19
C GLY A 125 0.41 12.52 5.45
N LYS A 126 -0.55 13.44 5.38
CA LYS A 126 -0.39 14.75 4.71
C LYS A 126 0.66 15.65 5.37
N SER A 127 0.86 15.54 6.69
CA SER A 127 1.92 16.31 7.37
C SER A 127 3.33 15.78 7.10
N SER A 128 3.44 14.51 6.67
CA SER A 128 4.73 13.86 6.37
C SER A 128 5.25 14.16 4.97
N PHE A 129 4.39 14.65 4.07
CA PHE A 129 4.73 15.03 2.71
C PHE A 129 4.03 16.35 2.39
N PRO A 130 4.72 17.49 2.54
CA PRO A 130 4.14 18.79 2.24
C PRO A 130 3.98 18.88 0.72
N ASP A 131 2.78 19.27 0.30
CA ASP A 131 2.45 19.64 -1.07
C ASP A 131 2.04 18.52 -2.06
N TYR A 132 1.19 17.61 -1.57
CA TYR A 132 0.24 16.92 -2.44
C TYR A 132 -1.04 17.76 -2.51
N SER A 133 -1.03 18.76 -3.38
CA SER A 133 -2.17 19.65 -3.62
C SER A 133 -3.39 18.80 -4.00
N GLY A 134 -4.57 19.21 -3.55
CA GLY A 134 -5.83 18.46 -3.72
C GLY A 134 -6.36 18.38 -5.16
N PHE A 135 -5.48 18.42 -6.16
CA PHE A 135 -5.81 18.35 -7.58
C PHE A 135 -4.98 17.28 -8.30
N ASP A 136 -5.69 16.28 -8.82
CA ASP A 136 -5.23 15.02 -9.46
C ASP A 136 -4.23 15.14 -10.64
N LYS A 137 -3.88 16.35 -11.09
CA LYS A 137 -3.25 16.55 -12.40
C LYS A 137 -1.76 16.21 -12.42
N ASP A 138 -1.07 16.41 -11.29
CA ASP A 138 0.39 16.28 -11.20
C ASP A 138 0.84 14.86 -10.78
N PHE A 139 -0.12 13.98 -10.48
CA PHE A 139 0.12 12.61 -9.99
C PHE A 139 0.15 11.56 -11.11
N LEU A 140 -0.16 11.96 -12.34
CA LEU A 140 -0.20 11.08 -13.49
C LEU A 140 1.18 10.80 -14.11
N ASP A 141 2.30 11.32 -13.58
CA ASP A 141 3.62 10.95 -14.08
C ASP A 141 3.98 9.51 -13.62
N PRO A 142 3.93 8.51 -14.52
CA PRO A 142 4.23 7.11 -14.19
C PRO A 142 5.68 6.92 -13.73
N LEU A 143 6.57 7.87 -14.03
CA LEU A 143 7.99 7.83 -13.66
C LEU A 143 8.24 8.19 -12.19
N SER A 144 7.31 8.92 -11.56
CA SER A 144 7.44 9.34 -10.17
C SER A 144 7.31 8.18 -9.16
N ILE A 145 6.61 7.10 -9.53
CA ILE A 145 6.44 5.89 -8.71
C ILE A 145 7.63 4.94 -8.87
N LYS A 146 8.31 4.92 -10.02
CA LYS A 146 9.43 4.00 -10.29
C LYS A 146 10.53 4.08 -9.23
N LYS A 147 10.87 5.29 -8.76
CA LYS A 147 11.86 5.53 -7.69
C LYS A 147 11.50 4.90 -6.34
N TYR A 148 10.26 4.44 -6.17
CA TYR A 148 9.73 3.82 -4.96
C TYR A 148 9.44 2.32 -5.13
N ILE A 149 9.51 1.79 -6.36
CA ILE A 149 9.33 0.36 -6.64
C ILE A 149 10.65 -0.39 -6.43
N ASP A 150 11.78 0.27 -6.66
CA ASP A 150 13.11 -0.25 -6.39
C ASP A 150 13.45 -0.07 -4.90
N VAL A 151 12.77 -0.84 -4.05
CA VAL A 151 13.16 -1.03 -2.65
C VAL A 151 14.04 -2.28 -2.61
N ASP A 152 15.31 -2.10 -2.95
CA ASP A 152 16.35 -3.10 -2.71
C ASP A 152 16.43 -3.41 -1.21
#